data_AF-A0A9D0Y9B3-F1
#
_entry.id   AF-A0A9D0Y9B3-F1
#
_cell.length_a   1.000
_cell.length_b   1.000
_cell.length_c   1.000
_cell.angle_alpha   90.00
_cell.angle_beta   90.00
_cell.angle_gamma   90.00
#
_symmetry.space_group_name_H-M   'P 1'
#
loop_
_entity.id
_entity.type
_entity.pdbx_description
1 polymer ?
#
loop_
_entity_poly.entity_id
_entity_poly.type
_entity_poly.pdbx_seq_one_letter_code
_entity_poly.pdbx_strand_id
1 'polypeptide(L)'
;MKSDFLIALTQLAAERHLPREQVLGAIEVALASAFKKDNPASGQNISVTLNPNTGEVSVFALKTVVETVEDSDKEVTVADAQSIKKGAELGDEVAAAEPLPHNASRIAAQTAKQVVLQRLREAERD
;
A
#
# COMPACT_ATOMS: atom_id res chain seq x y z
N MET A 1 19.75 -0.65 5.05
CA MET A 1 19.35 -0.93 6.45
C MET A 1 18.27 -1.98 6.39
N LYS A 2 18.61 -3.24 6.68
CA LYS A 2 17.65 -4.34 6.67
C LYS A 2 16.76 -4.19 7.90
N SER A 3 15.54 -3.69 7.71
CA SER A 3 14.35 -4.15 8.42
C SER A 3 14.35 -4.30 9.95
N ASP A 4 15.26 -3.67 10.71
CA ASP A 4 15.23 -3.71 12.19
C ASP A 4 13.86 -3.25 12.72
N PHE A 5 13.24 -2.33 11.99
CA PHE A 5 11.90 -1.84 12.27
C PHE A 5 10.80 -2.90 12.09
N LEU A 6 10.75 -3.65 10.99
CA LEU A 6 9.73 -4.70 10.83
C LEU A 6 9.97 -5.90 11.71
N ILE A 7 11.23 -6.21 11.99
CA ILE A 7 11.58 -7.26 12.96
C ILE A 7 11.06 -6.85 14.33
N ALA A 8 11.32 -5.62 14.78
CA ALA A 8 10.78 -5.10 16.03
C ALA A 8 9.24 -5.09 16.04
N LEU A 9 8.59 -4.69 14.95
CA LEU A 9 7.13 -4.72 14.85
C LEU A 9 6.56 -6.14 14.90
N THR A 10 7.21 -7.09 14.22
CA THR A 10 6.78 -8.50 14.20
C THR A 10 6.98 -9.15 15.57
N GLN A 11 8.08 -8.84 16.26
CA GLN A 11 8.34 -9.29 17.62
C GLN A 11 7.30 -8.76 18.60
N LEU A 12 7.02 -7.45 18.54
CA LEU A 12 6.02 -6.80 19.38
C LEU A 12 4.60 -7.37 19.16
N ALA A 13 4.26 -7.69 17.89
CA ALA A 13 3.00 -8.35 17.56
C ALA A 13 2.94 -9.78 18.12
N ALA A 14 4.04 -10.54 18.00
CA ALA A 14 4.14 -11.91 18.50
C ALA A 14 3.99 -12.01 20.02
N GLU A 15 4.56 -11.06 20.78
CA GLU A 15 4.41 -10.98 22.24
C GLU A 15 2.94 -10.87 22.68
N ARG A 16 2.08 -10.29 21.83
CA ARG A 16 0.65 -10.12 22.08
C ARG A 16 -0.23 -11.08 21.27
N HIS A 17 0.35 -12.15 20.74
CA HIS A 17 -0.37 -13.18 19.97
C HIS A 17 -1.10 -12.64 18.73
N LEU A 18 -0.65 -11.49 18.20
CA LEU A 18 -1.22 -10.91 16.99
C LEU A 18 -0.59 -11.57 15.76
N PRO A 19 -1.39 -12.15 14.84
CA PRO A 19 -0.87 -12.72 13.62
C PRO A 19 -0.14 -11.65 12.81
N ARG A 20 1.07 -11.97 12.36
CA ARG A 20 1.90 -11.07 11.54
C ARG A 20 1.12 -10.52 10.34
N GLU A 21 0.34 -11.36 9.67
CA GLU A 21 -0.47 -10.97 8.51
C GLU A 21 -1.51 -9.91 8.85
N GLN A 22 -2.16 -9.99 10.02
CA GLN A 22 -3.12 -8.96 10.44
C GLN A 22 -2.45 -7.61 10.70
N VAL A 23 -1.25 -7.63 11.29
CA VAL A 23 -0.47 -6.42 11.54
C VAL A 23 0.02 -5.80 10.24
N LEU A 24 0.58 -6.62 9.34
CA LEU A 24 1.02 -6.16 8.03
C LEU A 24 -0.14 -5.60 7.19
N GLY A 25 -1.27 -6.30 7.12
CA GLY A 25 -2.45 -5.81 6.40
C GLY A 25 -2.99 -4.51 6.98
N ALA A 26 -2.96 -4.34 8.31
CA ALA A 26 -3.32 -3.08 8.93
C ALA A 26 -2.37 -1.93 8.55
N ILE A 27 -1.06 -2.22 8.45
CA ILE A 27 -0.05 -1.26 8.02
C ILE A 27 -0.27 -0.89 6.54
N GLU A 28 -0.54 -1.85 5.67
CA GLU A 28 -0.83 -1.63 4.25
C GLU A 28 -2.04 -0.72 4.03
N VAL A 29 -3.16 -0.99 4.71
CA VAL A 29 -4.37 -0.16 4.62
C VAL A 29 -4.14 1.26 5.13
N ALA A 30 -3.40 1.40 6.24
CA ALA A 30 -3.07 2.70 6.79
C ALA A 30 -2.10 3.47 5.89
N LEU A 31 -1.13 2.78 5.27
CA LEU A 31 -0.22 3.35 4.30
C LEU A 31 -0.96 3.82 3.05
N ALA A 32 -1.85 3.00 2.49
CA ALA A 32 -2.68 3.37 1.35
C ALA A 32 -3.46 4.65 1.63
N SER A 33 -4.04 4.77 2.83
CA SER A 33 -4.75 5.97 3.27
C SER A 33 -3.81 7.18 3.43
N ALA A 34 -2.61 6.98 3.98
CA ALA A 34 -1.63 8.04 4.17
C ALA A 34 -1.08 8.57 2.84
N PHE A 35 -0.74 7.68 1.90
CA PHE A 35 -0.29 8.04 0.56
C PHE A 35 -1.41 8.71 -0.26
N LYS A 36 -2.65 8.22 -0.15
CA LYS A 36 -3.82 8.86 -0.77
C LYS A 36 -4.04 10.29 -0.26
N LYS A 37 -3.73 10.55 1.02
CA LYS A 37 -3.86 11.88 1.62
C LYS A 37 -2.72 12.83 1.26
N ASP A 38 -1.51 12.31 1.06
CA ASP A 38 -0.34 13.08 0.64
C ASP A 38 -0.40 13.44 -0.85
N ASN A 39 -1.14 12.64 -1.66
CA ASN A 39 -1.40 12.90 -3.07
C ASN A 39 -2.91 13.10 -3.36
N PRO A 40 -3.52 14.19 -2.83
CA PRO A 40 -4.97 14.42 -2.93
C PRO A 40 -5.46 14.76 -4.35
N ALA A 41 -4.55 15.05 -5.29
CA ALA A 41 -4.89 15.47 -6.65
C ALA A 41 -5.50 14.35 -7.51
N SER A 42 -5.11 13.10 -7.27
CA SER A 42 -5.38 12.05 -8.26
C SER A 42 -6.70 11.30 -8.04
N GLY A 43 -7.33 11.39 -6.85
CA GLY A 43 -8.53 10.60 -6.54
C GLY A 43 -8.37 9.08 -6.76
N GLN A 44 -7.13 8.63 -6.94
CA GLN A 44 -6.75 7.29 -7.35
C GLN A 44 -7.03 6.31 -6.21
N ASN A 45 -7.44 5.11 -6.58
CA ASN A 45 -7.45 4.00 -5.66
C ASN A 45 -6.03 3.47 -5.54
N ILE A 46 -5.34 3.90 -4.48
CA ILE A 46 -3.97 3.48 -4.19
C ILE A 46 -4.03 2.18 -3.40
N SER A 47 -3.34 1.16 -3.90
CA SER A 47 -3.03 -0.06 -3.17
C SER A 47 -1.57 -0.06 -2.75
N VAL A 48 -1.29 -0.49 -1.54
CA VAL A 48 0.07 -0.57 -1.01
C VAL A 48 0.35 -2.00 -0.61
N THR A 49 1.48 -2.52 -1.05
CA THR A 49 1.95 -3.85 -0.66
C THR A 49 3.26 -3.69 0.10
N LEU A 50 3.36 -4.35 1.24
CA LEU A 50 4.55 -4.36 2.06
C LEU A 50 5.20 -5.74 1.97
N ASN A 51 6.44 -5.79 1.48
CA ASN A 51 7.18 -7.04 1.47
C ASN A 51 7.55 -7.42 2.92
N PRO A 52 7.06 -8.55 3.45
CA PRO A 52 7.29 -8.94 4.83
C PRO A 52 8.76 -9.22 5.12
N ASN A 53 9.52 -9.68 4.12
CA ASN A 53 10.90 -10.12 4.30
C ASN A 53 11.89 -8.96 4.17
N THR A 54 11.68 -8.07 3.19
CA THR A 54 12.60 -6.96 2.91
C THR A 54 12.18 -5.65 3.58
N GLY A 55 10.88 -5.49 3.85
CA GLY A 55 10.29 -4.23 4.29
C GLY A 55 10.14 -3.17 3.22
N GLU A 56 10.30 -3.57 1.97
CA GLU A 56 10.06 -2.71 0.83
C GLU A 56 8.56 -2.46 0.68
N VAL A 57 8.21 -1.18 0.54
CA VAL A 57 6.85 -0.72 0.32
C VAL A 57 6.70 -0.49 -1.18
N SER A 58 5.73 -1.12 -1.81
CA SER A 58 5.37 -0.87 -3.20
C SER A 58 4.00 -0.22 -3.26
N VAL A 59 3.88 0.87 -4.04
CA VAL A 59 2.66 1.62 -4.21
C VAL A 59 2.15 1.39 -5.63
N PHE A 60 0.87 1.07 -5.74
CA PHE A 60 0.20 0.84 -7.00
C PHE A 60 -1.04 1.73 -7.11
N ALA A 61 -1.22 2.41 -8.23
CA ALA A 61 -2.49 3.05 -8.58
C ALA A 61 -3.35 2.05 -9.35
N LEU A 62 -4.56 1.80 -8.86
CA LEU A 62 -5.58 1.10 -9.62
C LEU A 62 -6.13 2.05 -10.67
N LYS A 63 -5.99 1.63 -11.93
CA LYS A 63 -6.47 2.38 -13.08
C LYS A 63 -7.39 1.51 -13.92
N THR A 64 -8.45 2.11 -14.45
CA THR A 64 -9.46 1.44 -15.27
C THR A 64 -9.01 1.43 -16.73
N VAL A 65 -9.16 0.29 -17.39
CA VAL A 65 -8.82 0.14 -18.80
C VAL A 65 -9.97 0.70 -19.65
N VAL A 66 -9.67 1.74 -20.42
CA VAL A 66 -10.63 2.44 -21.29
C VAL A 66 -10.08 2.54 -22.71
N GLU A 67 -10.97 2.82 -23.67
CA GLU A 67 -10.59 3.00 -25.08
C GLU A 67 -9.98 4.38 -25.31
N THR A 68 -10.58 5.42 -24.72
CA THR A 68 -10.10 6.80 -24.77
C THR A 68 -9.92 7.29 -23.34
N VAL A 69 -8.71 7.73 -23.01
CA VAL A 69 -8.36 8.25 -21.68
C VAL A 69 -8.90 9.67 -21.54
N GLU A 70 -9.82 9.87 -20.61
CA GLU A 70 -10.30 11.19 -20.18
C GLU A 70 -9.54 11.65 -18.93
N ASP A 71 -9.17 10.73 -18.03
CA ASP A 71 -8.43 11.01 -16.80
C ASP A 71 -7.18 10.11 -16.71
N SER A 72 -6.00 10.63 -17.07
CA SER A 72 -4.74 9.87 -17.06
C SER A 72 -4.31 9.36 -15.68
N ASP A 73 -4.88 9.93 -14.62
CA ASP A 73 -4.63 9.47 -13.26
C ASP A 73 -5.44 8.22 -12.97
N LYS A 74 -6.68 8.10 -13.47
CA LYS A 74 -7.57 6.97 -13.16
C LYS A 74 -7.71 5.96 -14.29
N GLU A 75 -7.27 6.30 -15.48
CA GLU A 75 -7.56 5.54 -16.69
C GLU A 75 -6.29 5.24 -17.48
N VAL A 76 -6.30 4.11 -18.18
CA VAL A 76 -5.21 3.68 -19.06
C VAL A 76 -5.78 3.08 -20.33
N THR A 77 -5.04 3.19 -21.43
CA THR A 77 -5.44 2.55 -22.68
C THR A 77 -5.25 1.03 -22.60
N VAL A 78 -5.99 0.26 -23.40
CA VAL A 78 -5.77 -1.20 -23.49
C VAL A 78 -4.31 -1.56 -23.78
N ALA A 79 -3.61 -0.75 -24.59
CA ALA A 79 -2.20 -0.96 -24.90
C ALA A 79 -1.28 -0.80 -23.67
N ASP A 80 -1.51 0.25 -22.87
CA ASP A 80 -0.76 0.48 -21.63
C ASP A 80 -1.11 -0.59 -20.58
N ALA A 81 -2.38 -0.96 -20.49
CA ALA A 81 -2.87 -2.00 -19.59
C ALA A 81 -2.21 -3.35 -19.89
N GLN A 82 -2.09 -3.71 -21.17
CA GLN A 82 -1.43 -4.95 -21.60
C GLN A 82 0.07 -4.98 -21.32
N SER A 83 0.72 -3.82 -21.25
CA SER A 83 2.12 -3.70 -20.85
C SER A 83 2.33 -3.98 -19.36
N ILE A 84 1.31 -3.71 -18.54
CA ILE A 84 1.30 -3.99 -17.09
C ILE A 84 0.84 -5.42 -16.81
N LYS A 85 -0.30 -5.81 -17.37
CA LYS A 85 -0.95 -7.12 -17.20
C LYS A 85 -1.30 -7.68 -18.57
N LYS A 86 -0.56 -8.70 -19.00
CA LYS A 86 -0.83 -9.39 -20.27
C LYS A 86 -2.25 -9.95 -20.25
N GLY A 87 -3.04 -9.58 -21.26
CA GLY A 87 -4.44 -9.98 -21.39
C GLY A 87 -5.43 -9.07 -20.66
N ALA A 88 -5.05 -7.86 -20.27
CA ALA A 88 -6.01 -6.85 -19.83
C ALA A 88 -6.99 -6.49 -20.95
N GLU A 89 -8.28 -6.42 -20.61
CA GLU A 89 -9.38 -6.09 -21.52
C GLU A 89 -10.03 -4.76 -21.15
N LEU A 90 -10.85 -4.20 -22.05
CA LEU A 90 -11.63 -3.00 -21.76
C LEU A 90 -12.55 -3.22 -20.56
N GLY A 91 -12.52 -2.29 -19.61
CA GLY A 91 -13.28 -2.37 -18.36
C GLY A 91 -12.57 -3.07 -17.21
N ASP A 92 -11.39 -3.66 -17.42
CA ASP A 92 -10.58 -4.21 -16.32
C ASP A 92 -9.99 -3.12 -15.43
N GLU A 93 -9.63 -3.48 -14.20
CA GLU A 93 -8.76 -2.67 -13.35
C GLU A 93 -7.34 -3.26 -13.35
N VAL A 94 -6.35 -2.41 -13.61
CA VAL A 94 -4.93 -2.77 -13.57
C VAL A 94 -4.20 -1.97 -12.50
N ALA A 95 -3.30 -2.63 -11.78
CA ALA A 95 -2.46 -2.03 -10.77
C ALA A 95 -1.18 -1.49 -11.42
N ALA A 96 -1.14 -0.21 -11.74
CA ALA A 96 0.04 0.46 -12.28
C ALA A 96 1.00 0.82 -11.14
N ALA A 97 2.27 0.43 -11.25
CA ALA A 97 3.27 0.81 -10.25
C ALA A 97 3.52 2.32 -10.31
N GLU A 98 3.36 3.00 -9.17
CA GLU A 98 3.63 4.42 -9.04
C GLU A 98 4.95 4.63 -8.29
N PRO A 99 5.79 5.59 -8.71
CA PRO A 99 7.01 5.92 -7.98
C PRO A 99 6.66 6.40 -6.58
N LEU A 100 7.38 5.88 -5.59
CA LEU A 100 7.24 6.32 -4.21
C LEU A 100 7.61 7.80 -4.09
N PRO A 101 6.82 8.61 -3.36
CA PRO A 101 7.20 9.98 -3.10
C PRO A 101 8.46 10.02 -2.20
N HIS A 102 9.25 11.09 -2.30
CA HIS A 102 10.54 11.20 -1.58
C HIS A 102 10.42 11.07 -0.04
N ASN A 103 9.25 11.38 0.52
CA ASN A 103 8.92 11.27 1.94
C ASN A 103 8.34 9.89 2.33
N ALA A 104 8.18 8.95 1.40
CA ALA A 104 7.50 7.67 1.62
C ALA A 104 8.10 6.87 2.78
N SER A 105 9.43 6.82 2.89
CA SER A 105 10.09 6.11 3.99
C SER A 105 9.73 6.68 5.36
N ARG A 106 9.55 8.00 5.46
CA ARG A 106 9.14 8.67 6.71
C ARG A 106 7.68 8.40 7.03
N ILE A 107 6.80 8.52 6.02
CA ILE A 107 5.37 8.23 6.15
C ILE A 107 5.19 6.77 6.59
N ALA A 108 5.91 5.83 5.96
CA ALA A 108 5.86 4.41 6.30
C ALA A 108 6.24 4.14 7.76
N ALA A 109 7.37 4.69 8.22
CA ALA A 109 7.80 4.51 9.60
C ALA A 109 6.80 5.09 10.62
N GLN A 110 6.27 6.29 10.36
CA GLN A 110 5.31 6.95 11.26
C GLN A 110 3.98 6.20 11.31
N THR A 111 3.43 5.86 10.15
CA THR A 111 2.15 5.14 10.02
C THR A 111 2.25 3.76 10.65
N ALA A 112 3.30 3.00 10.36
CA ALA A 112 3.46 1.66 10.92
C ALA A 112 3.59 1.68 12.45
N LYS A 113 4.33 2.65 13.01
CA LYS A 113 4.39 2.85 14.47
C LYS A 113 3.01 3.13 15.05
N GLN A 114 2.23 4.01 14.42
CA GLN A 114 0.91 4.39 14.89
C GLN A 114 -0.07 3.20 14.85
N VAL A 115 -0.09 2.46 13.74
CA VAL A 115 -0.97 1.28 13.57
C VAL A 115 -0.65 0.22 14.61
N VAL A 116 0.63 -0.05 14.85
CA VAL A 116 1.01 -1.08 15.82
C VAL A 116 0.65 -0.66 17.25
N LEU A 117 0.90 0.60 17.63
CA LEU A 117 0.45 1.12 18.93
C LEU A 117 -1.08 1.12 19.08
N GLN A 118 -1.83 1.21 17.98
CA GLN A 118 -3.27 1.09 18.00
C GLN A 118 -3.69 -0.37 18.21
N ARG A 119 -3.13 -1.31 17.43
CA ARG A 119 -3.41 -2.75 17.57
C ARG A 119 -3.07 -3.30 18.94
N LEU A 120 -1.97 -2.83 19.54
CA LEU A 120 -1.62 -3.17 20.92
C LEU A 120 -2.68 -2.71 21.93
N ARG A 121 -3.18 -1.48 21.79
CA ARG A 121 -4.22 -0.94 22.69
C ARG A 121 -5.56 -1.63 22.52
N GLU A 122 -5.90 -2.02 21.29
CA GLU A 122 -7.10 -2.81 21.00
C GLU A 122 -6.99 -4.19 21.64
N ALA A 123 -5.85 -4.86 21.52
CA ALA A 123 -5.60 -6.17 22.14
C ALA A 123 -5.54 -6.16 23.69
N GLU A 124 -5.40 -4.99 24.33
CA GLU A 124 -5.48 -4.83 25.80
C GLU A 124 -6.90 -4.54 26.30
N ARG A 125 -7.83 -4.22 25.39
CA ARG A 125 -9.22 -3.87 25.74
C ARG A 125 -10.20 -5.04 25.62
N ASP A 126 -9.82 -6.09 24.91
CA ASP A 126 -10.53 -7.37 24.80
C ASP A 126 -9.96 -8.41 25.78
#